data_AF-A0A2H6ADH8-F1
#
_entry.id   AF-A0A2H6ADH8-F1
#
_cell.length_a   1.000
_cell.length_b   1.000
_cell.length_c   1.000
_cell.angle_alpha   90.00
_cell.angle_beta   90.00
_cell.angle_gamma   90.00
#
_symmetry.space_group_name_H-M   'P 1'
#
loop_
_entity.id
_entity.type
_entity.pdbx_description
1 polymer ?
#
loop_
_entity_poly.entity_id
_entity_poly.type
_entity_poly.pdbx_seq_one_letter_code
_entity_poly.pdbx_strand_id
1 'polypeptide(L)'
;MARILGRIALLGLVALASNLLSADAAAQTKGEPPSIAAVRKKLQTRISVDFKETRLEDCLNEIKNQVEGLNFYRGAGVSNNLTITYQGKDQTVDEVLRGMFKGKGLGYVIHRATKAGDRYDGWVQIVQGDVFGEVDPPLDEKPTAKPADKPVTKPDDKPATKSPTKTTPDDRDKQERAARATLLFAKELIAQNDLSGARENLELILKKYPNTKAAEEAKQLLEKIKK
;
A
#
# COMPACT_ATOMS: atom_id res chain seq x y z
N MET A 1 -24.00 86.83 -23.12
CA MET A 1 -23.16 86.87 -21.89
C MET A 1 -23.28 85.49 -21.25
N ALA A 2 -22.19 84.72 -21.15
CA ALA A 2 -21.31 84.61 -19.97
C ALA A 2 -21.98 83.81 -18.81
N ARG A 3 -21.38 82.79 -18.18
CA ARG A 3 -19.97 82.32 -18.17
C ARG A 3 -19.85 80.79 -18.20
N ILE A 4 -18.69 80.32 -18.65
CA ILE A 4 -18.17 78.94 -18.51
C ILE A 4 -17.52 78.80 -17.12
N LEU A 5 -17.67 77.66 -16.44
CA LEU A 5 -16.65 76.89 -15.68
C LEU A 5 -17.35 75.87 -14.74
N GLY A 6 -17.02 74.57 -14.85
CA GLY A 6 -17.76 73.51 -14.13
C GLY A 6 -16.99 72.21 -13.86
N ARG A 7 -15.67 72.30 -13.64
CA ARG A 7 -14.75 71.31 -13.04
C ARG A 7 -14.81 69.83 -13.50
N ILE A 8 -13.70 69.44 -14.13
CA ILE A 8 -13.23 68.05 -14.28
C ILE A 8 -12.76 67.50 -12.93
N ALA A 9 -13.11 66.23 -12.64
CA ALA A 9 -12.40 65.28 -11.78
C ALA A 9 -12.76 63.89 -12.32
N LEU A 10 -11.90 63.08 -12.96
CA LEU A 10 -10.50 62.72 -12.80
C LEU A 10 -10.20 61.78 -11.60
N LEU A 11 -9.88 60.54 -11.97
CA LEU A 11 -9.19 59.46 -11.23
C LEU A 11 -9.81 58.95 -9.91
N GLY A 12 -10.27 57.71 -9.96
CA GLY A 12 -10.67 56.89 -8.80
C GLY A 12 -10.12 55.46 -8.88
N LEU A 13 -8.83 55.32 -8.58
CA LEU A 13 -8.11 54.13 -8.10
C LEU A 13 -8.23 52.77 -8.86
N VAL A 14 -7.08 52.29 -9.34
CA VAL A 14 -6.89 50.92 -9.86
C VAL A 14 -7.01 49.91 -8.72
N ALA A 15 -7.94 48.96 -8.85
CA ALA A 15 -7.98 47.77 -7.98
C ALA A 15 -6.90 46.78 -8.43
N LEU A 16 -5.76 46.79 -7.73
CA LEU A 16 -4.67 45.84 -7.96
C LEU A 16 -5.06 44.46 -7.38
N ALA A 17 -5.74 43.65 -8.18
CA ALA A 17 -6.14 42.30 -7.79
C ALA A 17 -4.92 41.36 -7.77
N SER A 18 -4.25 41.29 -6.61
CA SER A 18 -3.19 40.32 -6.32
C SER A 18 -3.76 38.91 -6.26
N ASN A 19 -3.92 38.25 -7.41
CA ASN A 19 -4.13 36.81 -7.46
C ASN A 19 -2.87 36.10 -6.93
N LEU A 20 -2.90 35.70 -5.66
CA LEU A 20 -1.93 34.77 -5.11
C LEU A 20 -2.00 33.47 -5.93
N LEU A 21 -0.90 33.17 -6.62
CA LEU A 21 -0.68 31.85 -7.18
C LEU A 21 -0.49 30.88 -6.01
N SER A 22 -1.51 30.06 -5.73
CA SER A 22 -1.32 28.84 -4.94
C SER A 22 -0.47 27.88 -5.75
N ALA A 23 0.86 27.99 -5.58
CA ALA A 23 1.82 26.99 -6.02
C ALA A 23 1.74 25.77 -5.11
N ASP A 24 0.62 25.06 -5.15
CA ASP A 24 0.46 23.80 -4.46
C ASP A 24 1.13 22.68 -5.24
N ALA A 25 1.81 21.79 -4.51
CA ALA A 25 2.87 20.95 -5.05
C ALA A 25 2.32 19.73 -5.79
N ALA A 26 1.82 19.93 -7.01
CA ALA A 26 1.59 18.85 -7.94
C ALA A 26 2.94 18.30 -8.44
N ALA A 27 3.50 17.34 -7.70
CA ALA A 27 4.55 16.45 -8.17
C ALA A 27 3.99 15.52 -9.26
N GLN A 28 3.65 16.11 -10.42
CA GLN A 28 3.35 15.39 -11.64
C GLN A 28 4.65 14.80 -12.16
N THR A 29 4.95 13.58 -11.73
CA THR A 29 6.01 12.78 -12.34
C THR A 29 5.68 12.63 -13.82
N LYS A 30 6.60 13.08 -14.67
CA LYS A 30 6.47 13.11 -16.12
C LYS A 30 6.41 11.68 -16.65
N GLY A 31 5.21 11.10 -16.72
CA GLY A 31 4.97 9.66 -16.91
C GLY A 31 3.86 9.05 -16.04
N GLU A 32 3.12 9.84 -15.26
CA GLU A 32 1.92 9.38 -14.54
C GLU A 32 0.78 8.98 -15.51
N PRO A 33 0.19 7.78 -15.40
CA PRO A 33 -0.97 7.39 -16.19
C PRO A 33 -2.22 8.24 -15.85
N PRO A 34 -3.10 8.52 -16.83
CA PRO A 34 -4.28 9.36 -16.60
C PRO A 34 -5.28 8.76 -15.60
N SER A 35 -5.29 7.44 -15.45
CA SER A 35 -6.04 6.68 -14.45
C SER A 35 -5.64 7.06 -13.02
N ILE A 36 -4.33 7.10 -12.72
CA ILE A 36 -3.79 7.47 -11.41
C ILE A 36 -4.13 8.92 -11.06
N ALA A 37 -3.92 9.84 -12.01
CA ALA A 37 -4.24 11.26 -11.83
C ALA A 37 -5.75 11.50 -11.59
N ALA A 38 -6.61 10.69 -12.21
CA ALA A 38 -8.06 10.74 -11.97
C ALA A 38 -8.44 10.24 -10.56
N VAL A 39 -7.78 9.20 -10.05
CA VAL A 39 -7.98 8.73 -8.66
C VAL A 39 -7.50 9.79 -7.66
N ARG A 40 -6.31 10.37 -7.85
CA ARG A 40 -5.80 11.43 -6.95
C ARG A 40 -6.77 12.60 -6.82
N LYS A 41 -7.41 13.03 -7.92
CA LYS A 41 -8.46 14.07 -7.90
C LYS A 41 -9.71 13.65 -7.12
N LYS A 42 -10.14 12.39 -7.25
CA LYS A 42 -11.27 11.82 -6.48
C LYS A 42 -10.95 11.65 -4.99
N LEU A 43 -9.70 11.36 -4.65
CA LEU A 43 -9.26 11.29 -3.25
C LEU A 43 -9.34 12.64 -2.53
N GLN A 44 -9.25 13.75 -3.28
CA GLN A 44 -9.42 15.12 -2.76
C GLN A 44 -10.91 15.56 -2.66
N THR A 45 -11.87 14.74 -3.10
CA THR A 45 -13.30 15.05 -2.93
C THR A 45 -13.67 15.01 -1.45
N ARG A 46 -14.37 16.04 -0.96
CA ARG A 46 -14.82 16.14 0.45
C ARG A 46 -16.11 15.33 0.63
N ILE A 47 -16.14 14.50 1.66
CA ILE A 47 -17.25 13.61 2.03
C ILE A 47 -17.54 13.71 3.53
N SER A 48 -18.66 13.12 3.96
CA SER A 48 -18.98 12.95 5.38
C SER A 48 -19.46 11.52 5.64
N VAL A 49 -18.96 10.90 6.70
CA VAL A 49 -19.19 9.49 7.06
C VAL A 49 -19.36 9.32 8.57
N ASP A 50 -20.19 8.37 8.98
CA ASP A 50 -20.37 7.98 10.39
C ASP A 50 -20.47 6.44 10.49
N PHE A 51 -19.31 5.79 10.53
CA PHE A 51 -19.18 4.34 10.65
C PHE A 51 -19.12 3.94 12.13
N LYS A 52 -19.97 3.00 12.53
CA LYS A 52 -20.06 2.48 13.90
C LYS A 52 -20.09 0.96 13.84
N GLU A 53 -18.94 0.35 14.11
CA GLU A 53 -18.72 -1.10 13.98
C GLU A 53 -19.05 -1.67 12.57
N THR A 54 -19.05 -0.79 11.56
CA THR A 54 -19.39 -1.10 10.18
C THR A 54 -18.28 -1.97 9.56
N ARG A 55 -18.62 -2.98 8.74
CA ARG A 55 -17.58 -3.79 8.08
C ARG A 55 -16.82 -2.93 7.07
N LEU A 56 -15.52 -3.22 6.89
CA LEU A 56 -14.67 -2.51 5.94
C LEU A 56 -15.26 -2.49 4.52
N GLU A 57 -15.88 -3.58 4.07
CA GLU A 57 -16.53 -3.65 2.75
C GLU A 57 -17.68 -2.66 2.61
N ASP A 58 -18.55 -2.58 3.62
CA ASP A 58 -19.69 -1.67 3.64
C ASP A 58 -19.22 -0.20 3.69
N CYS A 59 -18.17 0.10 4.46
CA CYS A 59 -17.56 1.44 4.50
C CYS A 59 -17.02 1.88 3.13
N LEU A 60 -16.30 0.98 2.43
CA LEU A 60 -15.73 1.26 1.11
C LEU A 60 -16.82 1.39 0.03
N ASN A 61 -17.89 0.61 0.14
CA ASN A 61 -19.06 0.73 -0.72
C ASN A 61 -19.79 2.07 -0.51
N GLU A 62 -19.94 2.53 0.73
CA GLU A 62 -20.51 3.86 1.02
C GLU A 62 -19.65 5.00 0.43
N ILE A 63 -18.33 4.97 0.63
CA ILE A 63 -17.41 5.96 0.04
C ILE A 63 -17.49 5.94 -1.49
N LYS A 64 -17.52 4.76 -2.11
CA LYS A 64 -17.70 4.59 -3.56
C LYS A 64 -19.03 5.17 -4.07
N ASN A 65 -20.09 5.07 -3.29
CA ASN A 65 -21.39 5.64 -3.65
C ASN A 65 -21.41 7.18 -3.49
N GLN A 66 -20.59 7.75 -2.60
CA GLN A 66 -20.41 9.20 -2.47
C GLN A 66 -19.47 9.79 -3.55
N VAL A 67 -18.50 9.02 -4.07
CA VAL A 67 -17.50 9.49 -5.05
C VAL A 67 -17.47 8.61 -6.30
N GLU A 68 -18.19 9.04 -7.33
CA GLU A 68 -18.42 8.26 -8.54
C GLU A 68 -17.11 7.86 -9.26
N GLY A 69 -17.06 6.58 -9.67
CA GLY A 69 -15.93 6.02 -10.39
C GLY A 69 -14.65 5.93 -9.54
N LEU A 70 -14.74 6.01 -8.22
CA LEU A 70 -13.73 5.48 -7.32
C LEU A 70 -14.00 3.98 -7.11
N ASN A 71 -12.98 3.14 -7.28
CA ASN A 71 -13.11 1.70 -7.08
C ASN A 71 -12.07 1.21 -6.07
N PHE A 72 -12.48 0.26 -5.24
CA PHE A 72 -11.65 -0.31 -4.18
C PHE A 72 -11.50 -1.81 -4.37
N TYR A 73 -10.36 -2.35 -3.95
CA TYR A 73 -10.20 -3.79 -3.74
C TYR A 73 -9.24 -4.07 -2.58
N ARG A 74 -9.32 -5.28 -2.02
CA ARG A 74 -8.45 -5.73 -0.92
C ARG A 74 -7.20 -6.41 -1.47
N GLY A 75 -6.03 -5.95 -1.04
CA GLY A 75 -4.76 -6.66 -1.19
C GLY A 75 -4.63 -7.84 -0.22
N ALA A 76 -3.54 -8.58 -0.35
CA ALA A 76 -3.26 -9.74 0.50
C ALA A 76 -3.13 -9.35 1.98
N GLY A 77 -3.69 -10.18 2.87
CA GLY A 77 -3.61 -10.00 4.33
C GLY A 77 -4.68 -9.08 4.94
N VAL A 78 -5.42 -8.29 4.16
CA VAL A 78 -6.54 -7.50 4.68
C VAL A 78 -7.68 -8.43 5.11
N SER A 79 -8.13 -8.31 6.37
CA SER A 79 -9.19 -9.18 6.92
C SER A 79 -10.57 -8.84 6.35
N ASN A 80 -11.30 -9.85 5.90
CA ASN A 80 -12.70 -9.72 5.45
C ASN A 80 -13.66 -9.38 6.61
N ASN A 81 -13.29 -9.69 7.86
CA ASN A 81 -14.14 -9.49 9.04
C ASN A 81 -13.78 -8.21 9.82
N LEU A 82 -12.94 -7.33 9.27
CA LEU A 82 -12.53 -6.11 9.96
C LEU A 82 -13.70 -5.12 10.04
N THR A 83 -13.99 -4.64 11.25
CA THR A 83 -14.92 -3.53 11.50
C THR A 83 -14.18 -2.21 11.73
N ILE A 84 -14.79 -1.14 11.26
CA ILE A 84 -14.32 0.24 11.34
C ILE A 84 -15.32 1.03 12.18
N THR A 85 -14.79 1.82 13.10
CA THR A 85 -15.54 2.87 13.80
C THR A 85 -14.80 4.15 13.53
N TYR A 86 -15.41 5.06 12.78
CA TYR A 86 -14.81 6.31 12.33
C TYR A 86 -15.90 7.31 11.97
N GLN A 87 -15.74 8.56 12.40
CA GLN A 87 -16.63 9.65 12.03
C GLN A 87 -15.80 10.78 11.43
N GLY A 88 -16.22 11.25 10.26
CA GLY A 88 -15.59 12.34 9.52
C GLY A 88 -16.65 13.27 8.93
N LYS A 89 -16.43 14.58 9.01
CA LYS A 89 -17.31 15.60 8.42
C LYS A 89 -16.48 16.57 7.60
N ASP A 90 -16.91 16.82 6.37
CA ASP A 90 -16.24 17.69 5.40
C ASP A 90 -14.72 17.40 5.26
N GLN A 91 -14.37 16.11 5.20
CA GLN A 91 -13.00 15.63 5.04
C GLN A 91 -12.81 15.04 3.65
N THR A 92 -11.61 15.19 3.10
CA THR A 92 -11.24 14.51 1.85
C THR A 92 -11.31 13.00 2.01
N VAL A 93 -11.58 12.25 0.94
CA VAL A 93 -11.52 10.77 0.97
C VAL A 93 -10.14 10.28 1.45
N ASP A 94 -9.07 10.98 1.10
CA ASP A 94 -7.69 10.73 1.57
C ASP A 94 -7.61 10.77 3.11
N GLU A 95 -8.12 11.83 3.74
CA GLU A 95 -8.19 11.98 5.20
C GLU A 95 -9.10 10.95 5.85
N VAL A 96 -10.26 10.65 5.24
CA VAL A 96 -11.21 9.64 5.74
C VAL A 96 -10.58 8.26 5.73
N LEU A 97 -9.92 7.83 4.64
CA LEU A 97 -9.24 6.54 4.56
C LEU A 97 -8.10 6.44 5.58
N ARG A 98 -7.25 7.48 5.70
CA ARG A 98 -6.21 7.54 6.74
C ARG A 98 -6.81 7.44 8.14
N GLY A 99 -7.91 8.14 8.40
CA GLY A 99 -8.61 8.13 9.68
C GLY A 99 -9.23 6.77 10.02
N MET A 100 -9.87 6.11 9.06
CA MET A 100 -10.43 4.77 9.19
C MET A 100 -9.36 3.71 9.49
N PHE A 101 -8.17 3.84 8.91
CA PHE A 101 -7.09 2.85 9.01
C PHE A 101 -6.11 3.11 10.16
N LYS A 102 -6.11 4.31 10.74
CA LYS A 102 -5.26 4.69 11.87
C LYS A 102 -5.34 3.69 13.02
N GLY A 103 -4.20 3.10 13.39
CA GLY A 103 -4.10 2.14 14.48
C GLY A 103 -4.66 0.74 14.16
N LYS A 104 -5.08 0.48 12.92
CA LYS A 104 -5.50 -0.86 12.45
C LYS A 104 -4.42 -1.58 11.63
N GLY A 105 -3.27 -0.95 11.41
CA GLY A 105 -2.18 -1.50 10.59
C GLY A 105 -2.61 -1.68 9.13
N LEU A 106 -3.38 -0.74 8.62
CA LEU A 106 -3.88 -0.71 7.25
C LEU A 106 -3.44 0.56 6.54
N GLY A 107 -3.38 0.45 5.21
CA GLY A 107 -3.05 1.52 4.30
C GLY A 107 -3.85 1.41 3.01
N TYR A 108 -3.63 2.35 2.10
CA TYR A 108 -4.09 2.22 0.73
C TYR A 108 -3.04 2.73 -0.25
N VAL A 109 -3.06 2.14 -1.44
CA VAL A 109 -2.22 2.55 -2.56
C VAL A 109 -3.07 2.65 -3.82
N ILE A 110 -2.73 3.57 -4.72
CA ILE A 110 -3.36 3.62 -6.05
C ILE A 110 -2.66 2.57 -6.92
N HIS A 111 -3.42 1.59 -7.40
CA HIS A 111 -2.88 0.53 -8.24
C HIS A 111 -2.56 1.05 -9.64
N ARG A 112 -1.30 0.87 -10.02
CA ARG A 112 -0.74 1.19 -11.34
C ARG A 112 -0.54 -0.11 -12.11
N ALA A 113 -1.12 -0.21 -13.29
CA ALA A 113 -0.96 -1.39 -14.15
C ALA A 113 0.52 -1.65 -14.46
N THR A 114 1.02 -2.82 -14.07
CA THR A 114 2.33 -3.35 -14.50
C THR A 114 2.25 -4.06 -15.85
N LYS A 115 1.03 -4.39 -16.31
CA LYS A 115 0.75 -5.17 -17.53
C LYS A 115 -0.42 -4.57 -18.30
N ALA A 116 -0.36 -4.65 -19.63
CA ALA A 116 -1.47 -4.20 -20.48
C ALA A 116 -2.73 -5.04 -20.21
N GLY A 117 -3.88 -4.37 -20.06
CA GLY A 117 -5.16 -5.02 -19.76
C GLY A 117 -5.39 -5.35 -18.28
N ASP A 118 -4.57 -4.84 -17.36
CA ASP A 118 -4.87 -4.93 -15.93
C ASP A 118 -6.18 -4.20 -15.59
N ARG A 119 -7.16 -4.94 -15.08
CA ARG A 119 -8.49 -4.41 -14.73
C ARG A 119 -8.49 -3.47 -13.51
N TYR A 120 -7.41 -3.47 -12.74
CA TYR A 120 -7.28 -2.69 -11.51
C TYR A 120 -6.58 -1.35 -11.71
N ASP A 121 -6.19 -0.98 -12.94
CA ASP A 121 -5.53 0.31 -13.19
C ASP A 121 -6.38 1.49 -12.72
N GLY A 122 -5.84 2.34 -11.86
CA GLY A 122 -6.61 3.42 -11.23
C GLY A 122 -7.68 2.93 -10.26
N TRP A 123 -7.47 1.80 -9.59
CA TRP A 123 -8.25 1.39 -8.41
C TRP A 123 -7.44 1.64 -7.14
N VAL A 124 -8.11 1.80 -6.01
CA VAL A 124 -7.48 1.92 -4.70
C VAL A 124 -7.38 0.54 -4.07
N GLN A 125 -6.16 0.05 -3.90
CA GLN A 125 -5.86 -1.20 -3.21
C GLN A 125 -5.70 -0.93 -1.70
N ILE A 126 -6.48 -1.62 -0.87
CA ILE A 126 -6.27 -1.61 0.59
C ILE A 126 -5.16 -2.62 0.92
N VAL A 127 -4.16 -2.21 1.71
CA VAL A 127 -2.97 -3.01 2.03
C VAL A 127 -2.75 -3.12 3.54
N GLN A 128 -1.95 -4.10 3.97
CA GLN A 128 -1.42 -4.13 5.35
C GLN A 128 -0.24 -3.17 5.49
N GLY A 129 -0.12 -2.55 6.66
CA GLY A 129 0.90 -1.55 6.99
C GLY A 129 0.42 -0.11 6.73
N ASP A 130 1.00 0.85 7.44
CA ASP A 130 0.60 2.26 7.41
C ASP A 130 1.15 3.00 6.17
N VAL A 131 0.77 2.52 4.98
CA VAL A 131 1.22 3.02 3.67
C VAL A 131 0.08 3.79 3.00
N PHE A 132 0.36 4.98 2.45
CA PHE A 132 -0.67 5.86 1.90
C PHE A 132 -0.21 6.56 0.62
N GLY A 133 -0.96 6.41 -0.48
CA GLY A 133 -0.75 7.16 -1.72
C GLY A 133 -0.26 6.29 -2.89
N GLU A 134 0.95 6.55 -3.39
CA GLU A 134 1.59 5.75 -4.43
C GLU A 134 2.88 5.16 -3.87
N VAL A 135 3.16 3.90 -4.22
CA VAL A 135 4.41 3.21 -3.88
C VAL A 135 5.09 2.89 -5.19
N ASP A 136 6.36 3.29 -5.28
CA ASP A 136 7.25 2.98 -6.39
C ASP A 136 8.37 2.10 -5.81
N PRO A 137 8.49 0.82 -6.23
CA PRO A 137 7.76 0.14 -7.30
C PRO A 137 6.32 -0.28 -6.93
N PRO A 138 5.47 -0.58 -7.95
CA PRO A 138 4.11 -1.10 -7.74
C PRO A 138 4.06 -2.39 -6.92
N LEU A 139 3.04 -2.52 -6.07
CA LEU A 139 2.87 -3.61 -5.10
C LEU A 139 2.38 -4.95 -5.71
N ASP A 140 3.10 -5.43 -6.73
CA ASP A 140 3.20 -6.88 -7.02
C ASP A 140 4.16 -7.56 -6.01
N GLU A 141 4.95 -6.81 -5.24
CA GLU A 141 5.80 -7.32 -4.17
C GLU A 141 5.13 -7.34 -2.80
N LYS A 142 5.20 -8.52 -2.18
CA LYS A 142 4.59 -8.89 -0.90
C LYS A 142 5.21 -8.09 0.26
N PRO A 143 4.45 -7.26 1.01
CA PRO A 143 5.02 -6.48 2.11
C PRO A 143 5.57 -7.36 3.25
N THR A 144 6.89 -7.54 3.29
CA THR A 144 7.60 -8.12 4.44
C THR A 144 7.89 -7.04 5.48
N ALA A 145 6.82 -6.39 5.97
CA ALA A 145 6.90 -5.45 7.09
C ALA A 145 7.22 -6.18 8.40
N LYS A 146 8.52 -6.29 8.67
CA LYS A 146 9.11 -6.74 9.94
C LYS A 146 8.75 -5.73 11.04
N PRO A 147 8.05 -6.13 12.13
CA PRO A 147 7.78 -5.21 13.23
C PRO A 147 9.03 -5.04 14.10
N ALA A 148 9.62 -3.86 14.03
CA ALA A 148 10.30 -3.20 15.14
C ALA A 148 9.46 -1.93 15.46
N ASP A 149 9.35 -1.45 16.69
CA ASP A 149 10.01 -1.83 17.93
C ASP A 149 9.04 -1.62 19.10
N LYS A 150 9.07 -2.45 20.15
CA LYS A 150 8.44 -2.14 21.44
C LYS A 150 9.32 -2.66 22.58
N PRO A 151 9.51 -1.88 23.67
CA PRO A 151 10.58 -2.16 24.62
C PRO A 151 10.36 -3.46 25.40
N VAL A 152 11.45 -4.18 25.62
CA VAL A 152 11.50 -5.38 26.45
C VAL A 152 11.31 -5.00 27.92
N THR A 153 10.31 -5.59 28.57
CA THR A 153 10.36 -5.91 30.00
C THR A 153 10.24 -7.43 30.17
N LYS A 154 11.32 -8.02 30.70
CA LYS A 154 11.47 -9.39 31.21
C LYS A 154 11.61 -9.32 32.76
N PRO A 155 11.67 -10.43 33.51
CA PRO A 155 11.55 -11.85 33.14
C PRO A 155 10.33 -12.49 33.89
N ASP A 156 10.12 -13.79 34.13
CA ASP A 156 10.78 -15.08 33.83
C ASP A 156 9.79 -15.96 33.01
N ASP A 157 9.76 -17.31 32.90
CA ASP A 157 10.54 -18.44 33.43
C ASP A 157 10.57 -19.60 32.39
N LYS A 158 11.39 -20.61 32.67
CA LYS A 158 11.28 -22.02 32.28
C LYS A 158 11.61 -22.40 30.82
N PRO A 159 12.77 -23.06 30.59
CA PRO A 159 13.08 -23.67 29.30
C PRO A 159 12.36 -25.01 29.14
N ALA A 160 11.78 -25.25 27.96
CA ALA A 160 11.22 -26.55 27.58
C ALA A 160 11.67 -26.95 26.17
N THR A 161 12.79 -27.68 26.11
CA THR A 161 13.31 -28.35 24.92
C THR A 161 12.24 -29.24 24.28
N LYS A 162 11.99 -29.10 22.96
CA LYS A 162 11.25 -30.10 22.18
C LYS A 162 11.96 -30.45 20.88
N SER A 163 12.38 -31.70 20.81
CA SER A 163 12.96 -32.40 19.64
C SER A 163 11.89 -32.61 18.55
N PRO A 164 12.25 -33.07 17.33
CA PRO A 164 11.42 -32.86 16.14
C PRO A 164 10.16 -33.73 16.12
N THR A 165 9.00 -33.09 15.93
CA THR A 165 7.71 -33.77 15.81
C THR A 165 7.59 -34.51 14.48
N LYS A 166 7.12 -35.76 14.54
CA LYS A 166 6.82 -36.65 13.41
C LYS A 166 5.72 -36.04 12.54
N THR A 167 6.07 -35.61 11.32
CA THR A 167 5.12 -35.02 10.35
C THR A 167 4.12 -36.05 9.82
N THR A 168 2.86 -35.65 9.71
CA THR A 168 1.83 -36.40 8.97
C THR A 168 2.03 -36.20 7.45
N PRO A 169 1.47 -37.07 6.58
CA PRO A 169 1.65 -36.96 5.13
C PRO A 169 1.19 -35.62 4.54
N ASP A 170 0.06 -35.08 5.00
CA ASP A 170 -0.52 -33.82 4.48
C ASP A 170 0.38 -32.60 4.73
N ASP A 171 1.00 -32.53 5.91
CA ASP A 171 1.97 -31.47 6.24
C ASP A 171 3.22 -31.53 5.35
N ARG A 172 3.64 -32.73 4.90
CA ARG A 172 4.80 -32.89 4.02
C ARG A 172 4.54 -32.29 2.64
N ASP A 173 3.38 -32.55 2.05
CA ASP A 173 3.01 -32.01 0.72
C ASP A 173 2.74 -30.50 0.76
N LYS A 174 2.32 -29.98 1.92
CA LYS A 174 2.22 -28.53 2.16
C LYS A 174 3.61 -27.88 2.28
N GLN A 175 4.55 -28.51 2.99
CA GLN A 175 5.94 -28.05 3.09
C GLN A 175 6.66 -28.10 1.74
N GLU A 176 6.51 -29.19 0.97
CA GLU A 176 7.11 -29.33 -0.36
C GLU A 176 6.58 -28.26 -1.34
N ARG A 177 5.27 -27.96 -1.34
CA ARG A 177 4.70 -26.86 -2.13
C ARG A 177 5.24 -25.49 -1.71
N ALA A 178 5.31 -25.22 -0.41
CA ALA A 178 5.84 -23.94 0.10
C ALA A 178 7.32 -23.77 -0.24
N ALA A 179 8.14 -24.80 -0.05
CA ALA A 179 9.56 -24.80 -0.36
C ALA A 179 9.82 -24.61 -1.87
N ARG A 180 9.02 -25.28 -2.74
CA ARG A 180 9.07 -25.09 -4.20
C ARG A 180 8.74 -23.66 -4.62
N ALA A 181 7.74 -23.03 -4.01
CA ALA A 181 7.41 -21.63 -4.32
C ALA A 181 8.55 -20.67 -3.95
N THR A 182 9.17 -20.83 -2.78
CA THR A 182 10.35 -20.05 -2.39
C THR A 182 11.57 -20.34 -3.28
N LEU A 183 11.74 -21.58 -3.74
CA LEU A 183 12.82 -21.96 -4.66
C LEU A 183 12.67 -21.28 -6.02
N LEU A 184 11.45 -21.22 -6.57
CA LEU A 184 11.18 -20.51 -7.82
C LEU A 184 11.48 -19.02 -7.69
N PHE A 185 11.07 -18.39 -6.59
CA PHE A 185 11.40 -16.99 -6.30
C PHE A 185 12.92 -16.76 -6.18
N ALA A 186 13.66 -17.65 -5.50
CA ALA A 186 15.11 -17.57 -5.44
C ALA A 186 15.77 -17.74 -6.82
N LYS A 187 15.24 -18.59 -7.71
CA LYS A 187 15.72 -18.75 -9.09
C LYS A 187 15.48 -17.49 -9.93
N GLU A 188 14.36 -16.81 -9.72
CA GLU A 188 14.05 -15.52 -10.36
C GLU A 188 15.03 -14.41 -9.91
N LEU A 189 15.32 -14.30 -8.60
CA LEU A 189 16.30 -13.33 -8.09
C LEU A 189 17.72 -13.55 -8.67
N ILE A 190 18.13 -14.82 -8.89
CA ILE A 190 19.39 -15.13 -9.60
C ILE A 190 19.34 -14.63 -11.05
N ALA A 191 18.22 -14.82 -11.76
CA ALA A 191 18.05 -14.34 -13.14
C ALA A 191 18.07 -12.81 -13.24
N GLN A 192 17.60 -12.12 -12.19
CA GLN A 192 17.65 -10.65 -12.04
C GLN A 192 19.00 -10.15 -11.48
N ASN A 193 19.97 -11.03 -11.26
CA ASN A 193 21.29 -10.75 -10.69
C ASN A 193 21.28 -10.22 -9.23
N ASP A 194 20.17 -10.33 -8.51
CA ASP A 194 20.14 -10.14 -7.05
C ASP A 194 20.61 -11.42 -6.34
N LEU A 195 21.93 -11.56 -6.27
CA LEU A 195 22.58 -12.67 -5.57
C LEU A 195 22.44 -12.57 -4.04
N SER A 196 22.05 -11.42 -3.49
CA SER A 196 21.89 -11.23 -2.05
C SER A 196 20.53 -11.76 -1.59
N GLY A 197 19.44 -11.27 -2.18
CA GLY A 197 18.09 -11.77 -1.91
C GLY A 197 17.92 -13.25 -2.29
N ALA A 198 18.58 -13.70 -3.37
CA ALA A 198 18.63 -15.13 -3.71
C ALA A 198 19.23 -15.98 -2.58
N ARG A 199 20.38 -15.58 -2.02
CA ARG A 199 21.03 -16.32 -0.91
C ARG A 199 20.14 -16.39 0.33
N GLU A 200 19.52 -15.28 0.74
CA GLU A 200 18.62 -15.27 1.91
C GLU A 200 17.43 -16.24 1.72
N ASN A 201 16.81 -16.24 0.54
CA ASN A 201 15.69 -17.14 0.24
C ASN A 201 16.12 -18.61 0.18
N LEU A 202 17.30 -18.92 -0.33
CA LEU A 202 17.85 -20.28 -0.32
C LEU A 202 18.14 -20.76 1.10
N GLU A 203 18.79 -19.95 1.94
CA GLU A 203 19.03 -20.27 3.36
C GLU A 203 17.74 -20.46 4.15
N LEU A 204 16.70 -19.67 3.85
CA LEU A 204 15.37 -19.80 4.43
C LEU A 204 14.74 -21.16 4.15
N ILE A 205 14.90 -21.70 2.92
CA ILE A 205 14.44 -23.05 2.56
C ILE A 205 15.17 -24.11 3.38
N LEU A 206 16.50 -24.01 3.51
CA LEU A 206 17.29 -24.97 4.29
C LEU A 206 16.91 -24.96 5.78
N LYS A 207 16.60 -23.79 6.33
CA LYS A 207 16.22 -23.61 7.73
C LYS A 207 14.78 -24.05 8.03
N LYS A 208 13.82 -23.79 7.15
CA LYS A 208 12.39 -24.09 7.37
C LYS A 208 11.94 -25.45 6.83
N TYR A 209 12.56 -25.95 5.77
CA TYR A 209 12.08 -27.12 5.02
C TYR A 209 13.22 -28.14 4.72
N PRO A 210 14.07 -28.50 5.71
CA PRO A 210 15.32 -29.25 5.47
C PRO A 210 15.16 -30.61 4.79
N ASN A 211 13.96 -31.20 4.82
CA ASN A 211 13.63 -32.54 4.32
C ASN A 211 12.79 -32.52 3.01
N THR A 212 12.79 -31.40 2.29
CA THR A 212 12.10 -31.23 0.99
C THR A 212 13.07 -31.35 -0.19
N LYS A 213 12.58 -31.75 -1.36
CA LYS A 213 13.42 -31.81 -2.58
C LYS A 213 13.94 -30.43 -2.96
N ALA A 214 13.11 -29.41 -2.74
CA ALA A 214 13.50 -28.01 -2.91
C ALA A 214 14.69 -27.60 -2.01
N ALA A 215 14.87 -28.19 -0.83
CA ALA A 215 16.05 -27.92 0.00
C ALA A 215 17.34 -28.54 -0.56
N GLU A 216 17.26 -29.68 -1.24
CA GLU A 216 18.41 -30.27 -1.94
C GLU A 216 18.83 -29.40 -3.13
N GLU A 217 17.87 -28.97 -3.96
CA GLU A 217 18.13 -27.99 -5.03
C GLU A 217 18.67 -26.66 -4.48
N ALA A 218 18.16 -26.19 -3.34
CA ALA A 218 18.59 -24.94 -2.75
C ALA A 218 20.07 -24.96 -2.30
N LYS A 219 20.56 -26.08 -1.74
CA LYS A 219 21.99 -26.26 -1.42
C LYS A 219 22.85 -26.11 -2.67
N GLN A 220 22.48 -26.79 -3.76
CA GLN A 220 23.24 -26.77 -5.01
C GLN A 220 23.30 -25.36 -5.65
N LEU A 221 22.20 -24.60 -5.59
CA LEU A 221 22.20 -23.20 -6.06
C LEU A 221 23.07 -22.31 -5.19
N LEU A 222 23.01 -22.49 -3.86
CA LEU A 222 23.78 -21.70 -2.91
C LEU A 222 25.29 -21.92 -3.08
N GLU A 223 25.73 -23.14 -3.39
CA GLU A 223 27.12 -23.43 -3.78
C GLU A 223 27.51 -22.79 -5.13
N LYS A 224 26.63 -22.80 -6.13
CA LYS A 224 26.89 -22.16 -7.44
C LYS A 224 27.05 -20.64 -7.35
N ILE A 225 26.31 -19.98 -6.47
CA ILE A 225 26.37 -18.52 -6.26
C ILE A 225 27.54 -18.12 -5.34
N LYS A 226 28.19 -19.08 -4.67
CA LYS A 226 29.39 -18.84 -3.84
C LYS A 226 30.71 -19.02 -4.60
N LYS A 227 30.66 -19.52 -5.83
CA LYS A 227 31.79 -19.59 -6.77
C LYS A 227 31.80 -18.37 -7.69
#